data_AF-I9A730-F1
#
_entry.id   AF-I9A730-F1
#
_cell.length_a   1.000
_cell.length_b   1.000
_cell.length_c   1.000
_cell.angle_alpha   90.00
_cell.angle_beta   90.00
_cell.angle_gamma   90.00
#
_symmetry.space_group_name_H-M   'P 1'
#
loop_
_entity.id
_entity.type
_entity.pdbx_description
1 polymer ?
#
loop_
_entity_poly.entity_id
_entity_poly.type
_entity_poly.pdbx_seq_one_letter_code
_entity_poly.pdbx_strand_id
1 'polypeptide(L)'
;MKSKYYFPHTATVFFLLTVAVALFSWIGSIYGLGKVQSLLSPEGIRWELRHAMGNFVQTPALGIVMMLFLGFGITVHSGVWGTLGRIVKRGKPISRKEKRALILAGCILLVYIIMIICTTFAPWTMLRSVTGSLTNSPFQKGIYYLISFGVGLSGMAFGYASGRFRDDKDIIKGMSCLFSRFADYFVALFFIVQFFSSLMYTNLVEWVGIDSYIVSYAFHICCYLPFAWMLNRKKIDC
;
A
#
# COMPACT_ATOMS: atom_id res chain seq x y z
N MET A 1 -8.71 11.15 37.36
CA MET A 1 -9.06 10.17 36.31
C MET A 1 -8.75 10.79 34.96
N LYS A 2 -7.73 10.31 34.24
CA LYS A 2 -7.45 10.83 32.88
C LYS A 2 -8.59 10.37 31.96
N SER A 3 -9.40 11.30 31.47
CA SER A 3 -10.37 11.05 30.41
C SER A 3 -9.64 10.37 29.26
N LYS A 4 -9.91 9.08 29.06
CA LYS A 4 -9.30 8.29 28.00
C LYS A 4 -10.10 8.60 26.75
N TYR A 5 -9.81 9.75 26.11
CA TYR A 5 -10.42 10.14 24.84
C TYR A 5 -10.27 8.97 23.86
N TYR A 6 -11.38 8.31 23.57
CA TYR A 6 -11.42 7.16 22.68
C TYR A 6 -11.44 7.72 21.26
N PHE A 7 -10.27 7.95 20.68
CA PHE A 7 -10.19 8.32 19.27
C PHE A 7 -10.70 7.13 18.44
N PRO A 8 -11.80 7.30 17.68
CA PRO A 8 -12.36 6.21 16.88
C PRO A 8 -11.33 5.70 15.86
N HIS A 9 -11.38 4.41 15.57
CA HIS A 9 -10.53 3.82 14.55
C HIS A 9 -10.78 4.49 13.19
N THR A 10 -9.75 4.65 12.36
CA THR A 10 -9.87 5.32 11.06
C THR A 10 -10.98 4.73 10.19
N ALA A 11 -11.10 3.39 10.16
CA ALA A 11 -12.18 2.71 9.46
C ALA A 11 -13.57 3.14 9.94
N THR A 12 -13.76 3.27 11.26
CA THR A 12 -15.03 3.70 11.86
C THR A 12 -15.34 5.15 11.49
N VAL A 13 -14.34 6.03 11.48
CA VAL A 13 -14.51 7.43 11.05
C VAL A 13 -15.01 7.49 9.62
N PHE A 14 -14.33 6.83 8.68
CA PHE A 14 -14.73 6.86 7.27
C PHE A 14 -16.06 6.18 7.01
N PHE A 15 -16.39 5.10 7.74
CA PHE A 15 -17.71 4.50 7.68
C PHE A 15 -18.82 5.49 8.09
N LEU A 16 -18.64 6.18 9.22
CA LEU A 16 -19.61 7.18 9.70
C LEU A 16 -19.72 8.37 8.73
N LEU A 17 -18.60 8.77 8.10
CA LEU A 17 -18.62 9.79 7.05
C LEU A 17 -19.39 9.35 5.80
N THR A 18 -19.27 8.08 5.38
CA THR A 18 -20.09 7.54 4.28
C THR A 18 -21.57 7.55 4.62
N VAL A 19 -21.94 7.18 5.85
CA VAL A 19 -23.33 7.27 6.33
C VAL A 19 -23.81 8.72 6.32
N ALA A 20 -22.97 9.66 6.76
CA ALA A 20 -23.30 11.08 6.72
C ALA A 20 -23.51 11.57 5.27
N VAL A 21 -22.66 11.17 4.32
CA VAL A 21 -22.83 11.47 2.89
C VAL A 21 -24.13 10.89 2.34
N ALA A 22 -24.49 9.67 2.72
CA ALA A 22 -25.76 9.06 2.31
C ALA A 22 -26.98 9.87 2.80
N LEU A 23 -26.95 10.31 4.06
CA LEU A 23 -28.03 11.11 4.64
C LEU A 23 -28.08 12.53 4.05
N PHE A 24 -26.94 13.21 3.92
CA PHE A 24 -26.89 14.56 3.35
C PHE A 24 -27.27 14.58 1.87
N SER A 25 -26.85 13.58 1.08
CA SER A 25 -27.23 13.47 -0.32
C SER A 25 -28.73 13.18 -0.49
N TRP A 26 -29.31 12.38 0.41
CA TRP A 26 -30.75 12.15 0.45
C TRP A 26 -31.54 13.41 0.76
N ILE A 27 -31.14 14.13 1.81
CA ILE A 27 -31.75 15.43 2.18
C ILE A 27 -31.60 16.42 1.03
N GLY A 28 -30.39 16.56 0.46
CA GLY A 28 -30.15 17.47 -0.66
C GLY A 28 -30.98 17.18 -1.90
N SER A 29 -31.22 15.89 -2.18
CA SER A 29 -32.10 15.48 -3.27
C SER A 29 -33.57 15.84 -3.03
N ILE A 30 -34.05 15.81 -1.77
CA ILE A 30 -35.43 16.20 -1.43
C ILE A 30 -35.65 17.70 -1.63
N TYR A 31 -34.68 18.51 -1.19
CA TYR A 31 -34.75 19.97 -1.32
C TYR A 31 -34.34 20.50 -2.71
N GLY A 32 -34.00 19.61 -3.65
CA GLY A 32 -33.58 20.00 -4.99
C GLY A 32 -32.30 20.84 -5.01
N LEU A 33 -31.34 20.53 -4.12
CA LEU A 33 -30.07 21.25 -4.02
C LEU A 33 -29.19 20.99 -5.25
N GLY A 34 -29.38 21.79 -6.30
CA GLY A 34 -28.54 21.75 -7.50
C GLY A 34 -28.54 20.38 -8.20
N LYS A 35 -27.34 19.90 -8.57
CA LYS A 35 -27.12 18.62 -9.25
C LYS A 35 -26.86 17.44 -8.29
N VAL A 36 -27.15 17.61 -6.99
CA VAL A 36 -26.88 16.60 -5.97
C VAL A 36 -27.75 15.37 -6.22
N GLN A 37 -27.12 14.19 -6.27
CA GLN A 37 -27.80 12.91 -6.43
C GLN A 37 -27.79 12.15 -5.10
N SER A 38 -28.94 11.61 -4.70
CA SER A 38 -29.06 10.83 -3.47
C SER A 38 -28.43 9.45 -3.61
N LEU A 39 -27.55 9.08 -2.67
CA LEU A 39 -27.00 7.72 -2.61
C LEU A 39 -28.07 6.67 -2.21
N LEU A 40 -29.08 7.09 -1.44
CA LEU A 40 -30.18 6.24 -0.98
C LEU A 40 -31.31 6.08 -2.02
N SER A 41 -31.15 6.67 -3.20
CA SER A 41 -32.07 6.45 -4.33
C SER A 41 -31.92 5.03 -4.89
N PRO A 42 -32.93 4.50 -5.61
CA PRO A 42 -32.81 3.22 -6.31
C PRO A 42 -31.59 3.19 -7.25
N GLU A 43 -31.29 4.30 -7.93
CA GLU A 43 -30.15 4.46 -8.82
C GLU A 43 -28.83 4.45 -8.04
N GLY A 44 -28.78 5.16 -6.90
CA GLY A 44 -27.60 5.23 -6.02
C GLY A 44 -27.27 3.87 -5.40
N ILE A 45 -28.26 3.14 -4.90
CA ILE A 45 -28.06 1.79 -4.36
C ILE A 45 -27.59 0.84 -5.47
N ARG A 46 -28.19 0.89 -6.67
CA ARG A 46 -27.75 0.09 -7.82
C ARG A 46 -26.33 0.47 -8.27
N TRP A 47 -25.93 1.73 -8.11
CA TRP A 47 -24.59 2.18 -8.46
C TRP A 47 -23.58 1.66 -7.44
N GLU A 48 -23.84 1.82 -6.14
CA GLU A 48 -22.98 1.37 -5.05
C GLU A 48 -22.73 -0.14 -5.15
N LEU A 49 -23.80 -0.94 -5.28
CA LEU A 49 -23.70 -2.39 -5.43
C LEU A 49 -22.89 -2.82 -6.67
N ARG A 50 -22.94 -2.04 -7.76
CA ARG A 50 -22.18 -2.35 -8.99
C ARG A 50 -20.72 -1.94 -8.91
N HIS A 51 -20.39 -0.88 -8.16
CA HIS A 51 -19.05 -0.28 -8.18
C HIS A 51 -18.24 -0.54 -6.92
N ALA A 52 -18.83 -0.99 -5.81
CA ALA A 52 -18.13 -1.19 -4.54
C ALA A 52 -16.86 -2.06 -4.68
N MET A 53 -16.94 -3.19 -5.38
CA MET A 53 -15.78 -4.05 -5.65
C MET A 53 -14.78 -3.38 -6.60
N GLY A 54 -15.27 -2.79 -7.69
CA GLY A 54 -14.44 -2.15 -8.71
C GLY A 54 -13.61 -1.00 -8.13
N ASN A 55 -14.24 -0.09 -7.40
CA ASN A 55 -13.61 1.04 -6.73
C ASN A 55 -12.48 0.57 -5.80
N PHE A 56 -12.75 -0.44 -4.97
CA PHE A 56 -11.76 -0.96 -4.02
C PHE A 56 -10.58 -1.64 -4.71
N VAL A 57 -10.83 -2.57 -5.63
CA VAL A 57 -9.77 -3.37 -6.28
C VAL A 57 -8.95 -2.53 -7.25
N GLN A 58 -9.57 -1.55 -7.93
CA GLN A 58 -8.88 -0.67 -8.89
C GLN A 58 -8.13 0.48 -8.22
N THR A 59 -8.27 0.67 -6.91
CA THR A 59 -7.53 1.71 -6.18
C THR A 59 -6.02 1.43 -6.25
N PRO A 60 -5.20 2.36 -6.78
CA PRO A 60 -3.76 2.14 -6.94
C PRO A 60 -3.04 1.79 -5.63
N ALA A 61 -3.47 2.39 -4.51
CA ALA A 61 -2.88 2.16 -3.21
C ALA A 61 -2.96 0.69 -2.76
N LEU A 62 -4.05 -0.03 -3.10
CA LEU A 62 -4.19 -1.44 -2.79
C LEU A 62 -3.13 -2.27 -3.52
N GLY A 63 -3.07 -2.14 -4.86
CA GLY A 63 -2.13 -2.88 -5.69
C GLY A 63 -0.67 -2.61 -5.33
N ILE A 64 -0.31 -1.34 -5.13
CA ILE A 64 1.05 -0.92 -4.76
C ILE A 64 1.46 -1.56 -3.42
N VAL A 65 0.61 -1.45 -2.39
CA VAL A 65 0.92 -1.98 -1.06
C VAL A 65 1.02 -3.51 -1.08
N MET A 66 0.08 -4.20 -1.74
CA MET A 66 0.10 -5.65 -1.86
C MET A 66 1.37 -6.14 -2.58
N MET A 67 1.73 -5.51 -3.70
CA MET A 67 2.94 -5.86 -4.44
C MET A 67 4.19 -5.68 -3.58
N LEU A 68 4.33 -4.55 -2.89
CA LEU A 68 5.50 -4.27 -2.05
C LEU A 68 5.56 -5.20 -0.84
N PHE A 69 4.43 -5.57 -0.23
CA PHE A 69 4.40 -6.44 0.95
C PHE A 69 4.97 -7.84 0.68
N LEU A 70 4.78 -8.38 -0.53
CA LEU A 70 5.32 -9.69 -0.89
C LEU A 70 6.84 -9.74 -0.76
N GLY A 71 7.55 -8.77 -1.33
CA GLY A 71 9.01 -8.72 -1.31
C GLY A 71 9.58 -8.18 0.00
N PHE A 72 9.05 -7.05 0.48
CA PHE A 72 9.50 -6.46 1.75
C PHE A 72 9.19 -7.38 2.93
N GLY A 73 8.14 -8.19 2.86
CA GLY A 73 7.77 -9.13 3.92
C GLY A 73 8.86 -10.18 4.15
N ILE A 74 9.40 -10.74 3.06
CA ILE A 74 10.52 -11.68 3.11
C ILE A 74 11.73 -11.02 3.79
N THR A 75 12.07 -9.79 3.42
CA THR A 75 13.23 -9.05 3.97
C THR A 75 13.06 -8.65 5.43
N VAL A 76 11.84 -8.30 5.84
CA VAL A 76 11.51 -8.00 7.23
C VAL A 76 11.62 -9.28 8.07
N HIS A 77 11.00 -10.37 7.63
CA HIS A 77 10.99 -11.65 8.34
C HIS A 77 12.37 -12.33 8.36
N SER A 78 13.20 -12.14 7.33
CA SER A 78 14.59 -12.61 7.34
C SER A 78 15.47 -11.84 8.32
N GLY A 79 15.01 -10.72 8.88
CA GLY A 79 15.72 -9.95 9.89
C GLY A 79 16.92 -9.15 9.39
N VAL A 80 16.95 -8.87 8.08
CA VAL A 80 17.90 -7.94 7.45
C VAL A 80 17.88 -6.60 8.19
N TRP A 81 16.69 -6.04 8.44
CA TRP A 81 16.55 -4.76 9.13
C TRP A 81 17.03 -4.78 10.58
N GLY A 82 16.79 -5.86 11.31
CA GLY A 82 17.33 -6.01 12.67
C GLY A 82 18.85 -6.08 12.69
N THR A 83 19.46 -6.70 11.68
CA THR A 83 20.92 -6.78 11.55
C THR A 83 21.53 -5.44 11.15
N LEU A 84 20.96 -4.74 10.16
CA LEU A 84 21.34 -3.38 9.79
C LEU A 84 21.20 -2.39 10.94
N GLY A 85 20.11 -2.44 11.70
CA GLY A 85 19.92 -1.60 12.88
C GLY A 85 20.99 -1.79 13.95
N ARG A 86 21.48 -3.03 14.15
CA ARG A 86 22.58 -3.33 15.08
C ARG A 86 23.93 -2.78 14.59
N ILE A 87 24.18 -2.80 13.27
CA ILE A 87 25.38 -2.17 12.66
C ILE A 87 25.38 -0.67 12.95
N VAL A 88 24.26 0.00 12.62
CA VAL A 88 24.16 1.46 12.70
C VAL A 88 24.25 1.94 14.15
N LYS A 89 23.61 1.25 15.09
CA LYS A 89 23.61 1.63 16.52
C LYS A 89 24.88 1.22 17.28
N ARG A 90 25.94 0.73 16.60
CA ARG A 90 27.14 0.12 17.23
C ARG A 90 26.78 -0.81 18.40
N GLY A 91 25.75 -1.64 18.18
CA GLY A 91 25.22 -2.54 19.20
C GLY A 91 26.08 -3.80 19.39
N LYS A 92 25.43 -4.90 19.79
CA LYS A 92 26.04 -6.23 19.93
C LYS A 92 26.84 -6.63 18.67
N PRO A 93 28.02 -7.27 18.83
CA PRO A 93 28.82 -7.73 17.71
C PRO A 93 28.03 -8.71 16.84
N ILE A 94 28.18 -8.58 15.53
CA ILE A 94 27.44 -9.36 14.53
C ILE A 94 28.17 -10.68 14.33
N SER A 95 27.41 -11.76 14.20
CA SER A 95 28.01 -13.06 13.92
C SER A 95 28.70 -13.07 12.55
N ARG A 96 29.80 -13.81 12.42
CA ARG A 96 30.48 -14.00 11.12
C ARG A 96 29.51 -14.52 10.04
N LYS A 97 28.52 -15.35 10.42
CA LYS A 97 27.47 -15.85 9.54
C LYS A 97 26.56 -14.73 9.03
N GLU A 98 26.10 -13.86 9.92
CA GLU A 98 25.24 -12.71 9.56
C GLU A 98 25.98 -11.70 8.67
N LYS A 99 27.28 -11.46 8.91
CA LYS A 99 28.10 -10.59 8.05
C LYS A 99 28.22 -11.15 6.62
N ARG A 100 28.50 -12.46 6.49
CA ARG A 100 28.56 -13.13 5.18
C ARG A 100 27.20 -13.11 4.47
N ALA A 101 26.12 -13.38 5.20
CA ALA A 101 24.77 -13.32 4.68
C ALA A 101 24.41 -11.92 4.17
N LEU A 102 24.82 -10.87 4.88
CA LEU A 102 24.57 -9.49 4.46
C LEU A 102 25.34 -9.12 3.19
N ILE A 103 26.60 -9.55 3.08
CA ILE A 103 27.40 -9.34 1.86
C ILE A 103 26.76 -10.07 0.68
N LEU A 104 26.38 -11.34 0.85
CA LEU A 104 25.73 -12.13 -0.20
C LEU A 104 24.42 -11.49 -0.66
N ALA A 105 23.56 -11.08 0.29
CA ALA A 105 22.30 -10.40 -0.01
C ALA A 105 22.52 -9.07 -0.76
N GLY A 106 23.55 -8.31 -0.38
CA GLY A 106 23.95 -7.09 -1.07
C GLY A 106 24.47 -7.34 -2.48
N CYS A 107 25.29 -8.38 -2.68
CA CYS A 107 25.77 -8.78 -4.01
C CYS A 107 24.62 -9.20 -4.92
N ILE A 108 23.67 -10.00 -4.42
CA ILE A 108 22.50 -10.43 -5.20
C ILE A 108 21.63 -9.24 -5.58
N LEU A 109 21.40 -8.31 -4.66
CA LEU A 109 20.65 -7.09 -4.95
C LEU A 109 21.36 -6.23 -6.01
N LEU A 110 22.69 -6.10 -5.92
CA LEU A 110 23.49 -5.34 -6.88
C LEU A 110 23.49 -5.97 -8.26
N VAL A 111 23.64 -7.29 -8.37
CA VAL A 111 23.51 -8.03 -9.63
C VAL A 111 22.12 -7.86 -10.23
N TYR A 112 21.07 -7.90 -9.40
CA TYR A 112 19.70 -7.66 -9.85
C TYR A 112 19.51 -6.23 -10.39
N ILE A 113 20.02 -5.22 -9.69
CA ILE A 113 19.95 -3.82 -10.14
C ILE A 113 20.68 -3.64 -11.47
N ILE A 114 21.89 -4.19 -11.60
CA ILE A 114 22.65 -4.16 -12.85
C ILE A 114 21.87 -4.84 -13.97
N MET A 115 21.27 -6.00 -13.70
CA MET A 115 20.44 -6.71 -14.68
C MET A 115 19.26 -5.85 -15.15
N ILE A 116 18.53 -5.20 -14.24
CA ILE A 116 17.43 -4.30 -14.62
C ILE A 116 17.92 -3.09 -15.41
N ILE A 117 19.05 -2.48 -15.04
CA ILE A 117 19.65 -1.36 -15.79
C ILE A 117 20.04 -1.84 -17.19
N CYS A 118 20.73 -2.97 -17.32
CA CYS A 118 21.07 -3.56 -18.61
C CYS A 118 19.82 -3.81 -19.44
N THR A 119 18.77 -4.45 -18.93
CA THR A 119 17.55 -4.70 -19.71
C THR A 119 16.78 -3.41 -20.06
N THR A 120 16.94 -2.34 -19.29
CA THR A 120 16.30 -1.04 -19.54
C THR A 120 17.05 -0.18 -20.55
N PHE A 121 18.38 -0.26 -20.59
CA PHE A 121 19.24 0.60 -21.42
C PHE A 121 19.97 -0.13 -22.56
N ALA A 122 19.97 -1.46 -22.58
CA ALA A 122 20.58 -2.25 -23.67
C ALA A 122 19.76 -2.15 -24.97
N PRO A 123 20.39 -2.45 -26.12
CA PRO A 123 19.77 -2.31 -27.45
C PRO A 123 18.45 -3.08 -27.61
N TRP A 124 18.30 -4.20 -26.89
CA TRP A 124 17.13 -5.08 -26.94
C TRP A 124 15.88 -4.49 -26.25
N THR A 125 16.01 -3.35 -25.55
CA THR A 125 14.97 -2.46 -24.98
C THR A 125 13.65 -3.11 -24.50
N MET A 126 13.69 -4.31 -23.90
CA MET A 126 12.47 -5.06 -23.51
C MET A 126 11.58 -4.33 -22.50
N LEU A 127 12.16 -3.45 -21.67
CA LEU A 127 11.43 -2.74 -20.61
C LEU A 127 11.00 -1.31 -20.99
N ARG A 128 11.40 -0.80 -22.16
CA ARG A 128 11.02 0.53 -22.66
C ARG A 128 9.75 0.50 -23.52
N SER A 129 9.16 1.65 -23.78
CA SER A 129 8.10 1.76 -24.77
C SER A 129 8.62 1.50 -26.18
N VAL A 130 7.71 1.20 -27.11
CA VAL A 130 8.00 1.07 -28.57
C VAL A 130 8.68 2.33 -29.14
N THR A 131 8.48 3.48 -28.50
CA THR A 131 9.10 4.77 -28.87
C THR A 131 10.45 5.05 -28.20
N GLY A 132 10.97 4.12 -27.38
CA GLY A 132 12.22 4.30 -26.63
C GLY A 132 12.12 5.20 -25.39
N SER A 133 10.92 5.69 -25.06
CA SER A 133 10.64 6.49 -23.87
C SER A 133 10.46 5.61 -22.63
N LEU A 134 10.70 6.20 -21.45
CA LEU A 134 10.35 5.59 -20.16
C LEU A 134 8.90 5.88 -19.76
N THR A 135 8.26 6.90 -20.35
CA THR A 135 6.86 7.23 -20.03
C THR A 135 5.91 6.18 -20.61
N ASN A 136 4.94 5.73 -19.80
CA ASN A 136 3.99 4.67 -20.17
C ASN A 136 4.64 3.34 -20.59
N SER A 137 5.91 3.12 -20.21
CA SER A 137 6.65 1.89 -20.50
C SER A 137 6.29 0.74 -19.56
N PRO A 138 6.58 -0.52 -19.95
CA PRO A 138 6.51 -1.66 -19.04
C PRO A 138 7.30 -1.45 -17.74
N PHE A 139 8.44 -0.75 -17.80
CA PHE A 139 9.22 -0.37 -16.62
C PHE A 139 8.41 0.49 -15.64
N GLN A 140 7.78 1.57 -16.10
CA GLN A 140 7.03 2.47 -15.23
C GLN A 140 5.83 1.77 -14.59
N LYS A 141 5.10 0.95 -15.35
CA LYS A 141 3.94 0.20 -14.83
C LYS A 141 4.36 -0.95 -13.90
N GLY A 142 5.50 -1.58 -14.15
CA GLY A 142 6.02 -2.70 -13.38
C GLY A 142 6.96 -2.33 -12.22
N ILE A 143 7.21 -1.04 -11.98
CA ILE A 143 8.27 -0.59 -11.05
C ILE A 143 8.12 -1.17 -9.64
N TYR A 144 6.88 -1.22 -9.11
CA TYR A 144 6.62 -1.74 -7.78
C TYR A 144 6.86 -3.26 -7.69
N TYR A 145 6.52 -4.00 -8.75
CA TYR A 145 6.83 -5.42 -8.86
C TYR A 145 8.35 -5.64 -8.92
N LEU A 146 9.08 -4.86 -9.72
CA LEU A 146 10.53 -4.97 -9.84
C LEU A 146 11.25 -4.67 -8.52
N ILE A 147 10.82 -3.63 -7.79
CA ILE A 147 11.36 -3.29 -6.48
C ILE A 147 11.08 -4.42 -5.48
N SER A 148 9.83 -4.88 -5.42
CA SER A 148 9.42 -5.96 -4.53
C SER A 148 10.21 -7.24 -4.79
N PHE A 149 10.33 -7.65 -6.05
CA PHE A 149 11.06 -8.86 -6.43
C PHE A 149 12.56 -8.77 -6.06
N GLY A 150 13.22 -7.65 -6.36
CA GLY A 150 14.63 -7.47 -6.02
C GLY A 150 14.90 -7.47 -4.52
N VAL A 151 14.07 -6.74 -3.75
CA VAL A 151 14.16 -6.71 -2.29
C VAL A 151 13.87 -8.10 -1.71
N GLY A 152 12.84 -8.79 -2.20
CA GLY A 152 12.47 -10.13 -1.76
C GLY A 152 13.57 -11.16 -2.02
N LEU A 153 14.22 -11.11 -3.20
CA LEU A 153 15.33 -11.99 -3.54
C LEU A 153 16.54 -11.78 -2.63
N SER A 154 16.89 -10.52 -2.35
CA SER A 154 17.94 -10.17 -1.39
C SER A 154 17.61 -10.64 0.03
N GLY A 155 16.37 -10.42 0.47
CA GLY A 155 15.87 -10.87 1.77
C GLY A 155 15.89 -12.39 1.92
N MET A 156 15.53 -13.12 0.86
CA MET A 156 15.57 -14.58 0.80
C MET A 156 17.00 -15.10 0.91
N ALA A 157 17.94 -14.52 0.15
CA ALA A 157 19.35 -14.90 0.22
C ALA A 157 19.96 -14.67 1.60
N PHE A 158 19.63 -13.55 2.26
CA PHE A 158 20.02 -13.31 3.64
C PHE A 158 19.42 -14.35 4.59
N GLY A 159 18.13 -14.66 4.43
CA GLY A 159 17.41 -15.63 5.27
C GLY A 159 18.06 -17.01 5.24
N TYR A 160 18.38 -17.52 4.06
CA TYR A 160 19.08 -18.80 3.90
C TYR A 160 20.51 -18.75 4.42
N ALA A 161 21.31 -17.74 4.04
CA ALA A 161 22.72 -17.65 4.43
C ALA A 161 22.92 -17.41 5.94
N SER A 162 21.96 -16.75 6.60
CA SER A 162 21.98 -16.57 8.06
C SER A 162 21.41 -17.78 8.83
N GLY A 163 20.80 -18.75 8.14
CA GLY A 163 20.16 -19.93 8.74
C GLY A 163 18.81 -19.65 9.39
N ARG A 164 18.18 -18.51 9.06
CA ARG A 164 16.84 -18.14 9.54
C ARG A 164 15.73 -18.78 8.72
N PHE A 165 15.95 -18.99 7.43
CA PHE A 165 15.05 -19.76 6.57
C PHE A 165 15.63 -21.14 6.36
N ARG A 166 14.81 -22.16 6.59
CA ARG A 166 15.17 -23.56 6.38
C ARG A 166 14.32 -24.18 5.28
N ASP A 167 13.01 -23.90 5.33
CA ASP A 167 12.02 -24.49 4.45
C ASP A 167 11.23 -23.42 3.68
N ASP A 168 10.52 -23.83 2.64
CA ASP A 168 9.60 -23.00 1.85
C ASP A 168 8.53 -22.30 2.72
N LYS A 169 8.08 -22.97 3.78
CA LYS A 169 7.15 -22.42 4.77
C LYS A 169 7.64 -21.12 5.40
N ASP A 170 8.95 -20.98 5.64
CA ASP A 170 9.53 -19.77 6.21
C ASP A 170 9.46 -18.58 5.25
N ILE A 171 9.55 -18.87 3.94
CA ILE A 171 9.38 -17.86 2.89
C ILE A 171 7.93 -17.40 2.84
N ILE A 172 6.96 -18.32 2.81
CA ILE A 172 5.53 -17.98 2.78
C ILE A 172 5.12 -17.21 4.03
N LYS A 173 5.66 -17.60 5.19
CA LYS A 173 5.48 -16.85 6.44
C LYS A 173 6.06 -15.44 6.34
N GLY A 174 7.23 -15.29 5.70
CA GLY A 174 7.82 -13.98 5.41
C GLY A 174 6.94 -13.13 4.50
N MET A 175 6.44 -13.68 3.39
CA MET A 175 5.52 -12.98 2.49
C MET A 175 4.23 -12.56 3.20
N SER A 176 3.73 -13.37 4.13
CA SER A 176 2.48 -13.13 4.87
C SER A 176 2.63 -12.19 6.08
N CYS A 177 3.85 -11.97 6.58
CA CYS A 177 4.10 -11.16 7.78
C CYS A 177 3.53 -9.75 7.64
N LEU A 178 3.83 -9.05 6.54
CA LEU A 178 3.37 -7.67 6.38
C LEU A 178 1.85 -7.58 6.20
N PHE A 179 1.22 -8.55 5.52
CA PHE A 179 -0.23 -8.61 5.43
C PHE A 179 -0.88 -8.75 6.80
N SER A 180 -0.35 -9.65 7.64
CA SER A 180 -0.86 -9.86 8.99
C SER A 180 -0.65 -8.63 9.87
N ARG A 181 0.52 -7.99 9.75
CA ARG A 181 0.88 -6.80 10.52
C ARG A 181 0.05 -5.57 10.15
N PHE A 182 -0.29 -5.42 8.87
CA PHE A 182 -1.03 -4.28 8.35
C PHE A 182 -2.45 -4.67 7.94
N ALA A 183 -3.06 -5.66 8.60
CA ALA A 183 -4.44 -6.07 8.33
C ALA A 183 -5.43 -4.89 8.50
N ASP A 184 -5.24 -4.09 9.56
CA ASP A 184 -6.08 -2.91 9.84
C ASP A 184 -6.04 -1.87 8.72
N TYR A 185 -4.93 -1.78 7.97
CA TYR A 185 -4.79 -0.88 6.83
C TYR A 185 -5.78 -1.25 5.72
N PHE A 186 -5.90 -2.55 5.38
CA PHE A 186 -6.81 -2.99 4.31
C PHE A 186 -8.27 -2.71 4.67
N VAL A 187 -8.62 -2.88 5.95
CA VAL A 187 -9.95 -2.54 6.45
C VAL A 187 -10.21 -1.05 6.35
N ALA A 188 -9.28 -0.21 6.80
CA ALA A 188 -9.41 1.25 6.70
C ALA A 188 -9.49 1.73 5.24
N LEU A 189 -8.64 1.17 4.36
CA LEU A 189 -8.60 1.50 2.94
C LEU A 189 -9.94 1.23 2.26
N PHE A 190 -10.62 0.12 2.59
CA PHE A 190 -11.94 -0.17 2.05
C PHE A 190 -12.94 0.96 2.32
N PHE A 191 -13.06 1.40 3.58
CA PHE A 191 -13.99 2.48 3.94
C PHE A 191 -13.59 3.84 3.38
N ILE A 192 -12.29 4.13 3.29
CA ILE A 192 -11.79 5.35 2.64
C ILE A 192 -12.22 5.38 1.18
N VAL A 193 -12.02 4.28 0.45
CA VAL A 193 -12.38 4.19 -0.96
C VAL A 193 -13.89 4.35 -1.13
N GLN A 194 -14.72 3.63 -0.36
CA GLN A 194 -16.18 3.78 -0.50
C GLN A 194 -16.67 5.19 -0.15
N PHE A 195 -16.08 5.83 0.87
CA PHE A 195 -16.42 7.20 1.23
C PHE A 195 -16.17 8.16 0.05
N PHE A 196 -14.95 8.17 -0.49
CA PHE A 196 -14.62 9.09 -1.58
C PHE A 196 -15.39 8.76 -2.86
N SER A 197 -15.62 7.49 -3.17
CA SER A 197 -16.46 7.07 -4.29
C SER A 197 -17.91 7.55 -4.16
N SER A 198 -18.52 7.36 -2.98
CA SER A 198 -19.86 7.88 -2.67
C SER A 198 -19.92 9.41 -2.74
N LEU A 199 -18.89 10.08 -2.24
CA LEU A 199 -18.81 11.54 -2.25
C LEU A 199 -18.75 12.11 -3.67
N MET A 200 -17.98 11.48 -4.56
CA MET A 200 -17.91 11.86 -5.97
C MET A 200 -19.21 11.54 -6.73
N TYR A 201 -19.86 10.41 -6.45
CA TYR A 201 -21.13 10.05 -7.09
C TYR A 201 -22.25 11.04 -6.77
N THR A 202 -22.36 11.48 -5.51
CA THR A 202 -23.45 12.34 -5.04
C THR A 202 -23.35 13.79 -5.53
N ASN A 203 -22.23 14.20 -6.14
CA ASN A 203 -21.91 15.58 -6.53
C ASN A 203 -22.02 16.61 -5.38
N LEU A 204 -21.98 16.16 -4.12
CA LEU A 204 -22.04 17.05 -2.95
C LEU A 204 -20.85 18.02 -2.91
N VAL A 205 -19.68 17.58 -3.37
CA VAL A 205 -18.44 18.36 -3.43
C VAL A 205 -18.61 19.56 -4.37
N GLU A 206 -19.16 19.31 -5.56
CA GLU A 206 -19.41 20.35 -6.56
C GLU A 206 -20.44 21.36 -6.05
N TRP A 207 -21.47 20.90 -5.32
CA TRP A 207 -22.46 21.78 -4.71
C TRP A 207 -21.87 22.68 -3.62
N VAL A 208 -20.94 22.17 -2.80
CA VAL A 208 -20.21 23.00 -1.81
C VAL A 208 -19.22 23.97 -2.50
N GLY A 209 -18.92 23.77 -3.78
CA GLY A 209 -17.97 24.58 -4.53
C GLY A 209 -16.51 24.20 -4.29
N ILE A 210 -16.25 22.94 -3.91
CA ILE A 210 -14.89 22.41 -3.74
C ILE A 210 -14.44 21.82 -5.09
N ASP A 211 -13.23 22.15 -5.51
CA ASP A 211 -12.67 21.57 -6.73
C ASP A 211 -12.42 20.06 -6.59
N SER A 212 -12.83 19.29 -7.60
CA SER A 212 -12.61 17.83 -7.67
C SER A 212 -11.13 17.44 -7.57
N TYR A 213 -10.22 18.34 -7.96
CA TYR A 213 -8.77 18.15 -7.76
C TYR A 213 -8.40 18.05 -6.29
N ILE A 214 -8.95 18.90 -5.42
CA ILE A 214 -8.69 18.89 -3.97
C ILE A 214 -9.14 17.56 -3.37
N VAL A 215 -10.31 17.06 -3.80
CA VAL A 215 -10.83 15.77 -3.35
C VAL A 215 -9.95 14.61 -3.81
N SER A 216 -9.45 14.65 -5.05
CA SER A 216 -8.49 13.66 -5.54
C SER A 216 -7.19 13.67 -4.72
N TYR A 217 -6.63 14.85 -4.42
CA TYR A 217 -5.45 14.94 -3.54
C TYR A 217 -5.74 14.43 -2.13
N ALA A 218 -6.90 14.79 -1.56
CA ALA A 218 -7.33 14.30 -0.25
C ALA A 218 -7.48 12.78 -0.23
N PHE A 219 -8.04 12.19 -1.29
CA PHE A 219 -8.15 10.73 -1.45
C PHE A 219 -6.77 10.06 -1.43
N HIS A 220 -5.81 10.56 -2.21
CA HIS A 220 -4.45 10.01 -2.23
C HIS A 220 -3.79 10.09 -0.85
N ILE A 221 -3.88 11.24 -0.17
CA ILE A 221 -3.33 11.41 1.19
C ILE A 221 -3.99 10.44 2.17
N CYS A 222 -5.33 10.35 2.16
CA CYS A 222 -6.09 9.48 3.06
C CYS A 222 -5.77 8.01 2.83
N CYS A 223 -5.55 7.58 1.58
CA CYS A 223 -5.16 6.20 1.28
C CYS A 223 -3.81 5.82 1.92
N TYR A 224 -2.81 6.71 1.96
CA TYR A 224 -1.47 6.37 2.47
C TYR A 224 -1.22 6.77 3.94
N LEU A 225 -2.02 7.66 4.50
CA LEU A 225 -1.85 8.14 5.88
C LEU A 225 -1.97 7.02 6.95
N PRO A 226 -2.96 6.11 6.88
CA PRO A 226 -3.06 5.00 7.84
C PRO A 226 -1.82 4.12 7.79
N PHE A 227 -1.27 3.89 6.60
CA PHE A 227 -0.05 3.12 6.42
C PHE A 227 1.16 3.78 7.11
N ALA A 228 1.37 5.08 6.88
CA ALA A 228 2.45 5.85 7.50
C ALA A 228 2.35 5.87 9.03
N TRP A 229 1.15 6.03 9.56
CA TRP A 229 0.92 6.03 11.01
C TRP A 229 1.17 4.65 11.64
N MET A 230 0.76 3.57 10.97
CA MET A 230 0.98 2.20 11.44
C MET A 230 2.47 1.81 11.42
N LEU A 231 3.27 2.33 10.49
CA LEU A 231 4.73 2.13 10.47
C LEU A 231 5.41 2.65 11.75
N ASN A 232 4.85 3.67 12.41
CA ASN A 232 5.42 4.27 13.61
C ASN A 232 5.08 3.50 14.90
N ARG A 233 4.22 2.47 14.85
CA ARG A 233 3.93 1.63 16.02
C ARG A 233 5.11 0.67 16.29
N LYS A 234 5.72 0.84 17.48
CA LYS A 234 7.02 0.25 17.88
C LYS A 234 7.09 -1.29 18.01
N LYS A 235 6.00 -2.05 17.84
CA LYS A 235 6.06 -3.52 17.95
C LYS A 235 6.12 -4.16 16.57
N ILE A 236 7.28 -4.72 16.27
CA ILE A 236 7.52 -5.61 15.14
C ILE A 236 7.58 -7.02 15.73
N ASP A 237 6.42 -7.64 15.92
CA ASP A 237 6.34 -9.04 16.30
C ASP A 237 5.78 -9.82 15.09
N CYS A 238 6.59 -9.84 14.03
CA CYS A 238 6.72 -10.96 13.09
C CYS A 238 8.14 -11.50 13.27
#